data_AF-A0A939CVF0-F1
#
_entry.id   AF-A0A939CVF0-F1
#
_cell.length_a   1.000
_cell.length_b   1.000
_cell.length_c   1.000
_cell.angle_alpha   90.00
_cell.angle_beta   90.00
_cell.angle_gamma   90.00
#
_symmetry.space_group_name_H-M   'P 1'
#
loop_
_entity.id
_entity.type
_entity.pdbx_description
1 polymer ?
#
loop_
_entity_poly.entity_id
_entity_poly.type
_entity_poly.pdbx_seq_one_letter_code
_entity_poly.pdbx_strand_id
1 'polypeptide(L)'
;MVEATGIINFIYKLSRIYFPEYQIIEYKNKNFIISNLFRGTIADNLVKGFTWWANLYTIFQNKSLFKFITNDGAYKMIQNSEWNLESQKLFIKACHEALKKIYAKIYGRTNEGQYAQIERENIRILSQLGRCTNAENFRKFIAEFWGRAGQLSILEKHWEELLPLTSGIMDWKVARDLTFIALASYPKSNMVEKEILEISNSNSE
;
A
#
# COMPACT_ATOMS: atom_id res chain seq x y z
N MET A 1 23.54 -7.18 22.70
CA MET A 1 22.40 -6.26 22.95
C MET A 1 22.47 -5.23 21.83
N VAL A 2 21.51 -5.21 20.90
CA VAL A 2 21.51 -4.20 19.82
C VAL A 2 20.89 -2.94 20.39
N GLU A 3 21.66 -1.87 20.54
CA GLU A 3 21.10 -0.57 20.91
C GLU A 3 20.18 -0.10 19.78
N ALA A 4 18.88 0.02 20.08
CA ALA A 4 17.94 0.57 19.13
C ALA A 4 18.25 2.05 18.93
N THR A 5 18.62 2.43 17.70
CA THR A 5 18.77 3.83 17.32
C THR A 5 17.47 4.61 17.58
N GLY A 6 17.56 5.93 17.77
CA GLY A 6 16.38 6.77 18.02
C GLY A 6 15.28 6.58 16.96
N ILE A 7 15.68 6.40 15.70
CA ILE A 7 14.80 6.15 14.55
C ILE A 7 14.08 4.79 14.69
N ILE A 8 14.79 3.71 15.03
CA ILE A 8 14.18 2.38 15.22
C ILE A 8 13.12 2.43 16.34
N ASN A 9 13.45 3.07 17.45
CA ASN A 9 12.51 3.23 18.57
C ASN A 9 11.29 4.07 18.18
N PHE A 10 11.50 5.16 17.43
CA PHE A 10 10.43 6.00 16.91
C PHE A 10 9.48 5.23 15.99
N ILE A 11 10.00 4.53 14.98
CA ILE A 11 9.18 3.75 14.04
C ILE A 11 8.43 2.63 14.78
N TYR A 12 9.09 1.94 15.71
CA TYR A 12 8.41 0.91 16.49
C TYR A 12 7.28 1.52 17.35
N LYS A 13 7.50 2.66 18.01
CA LYS A 13 6.45 3.38 18.76
C LYS A 13 5.28 3.77 17.87
N LEU A 14 5.53 4.28 16.66
CA LEU A 14 4.46 4.56 15.69
C LEU A 14 3.65 3.30 15.37
N SER A 15 4.31 2.16 15.16
CA SER A 15 3.61 0.91 14.88
C SER A 15 2.68 0.50 16.04
N ARG A 16 3.05 0.76 17.29
CA ARG A 16 2.20 0.49 18.47
C ARG A 16 0.96 1.38 18.54
N ILE A 17 1.08 2.61 18.05
CA ILE A 17 -0.03 3.57 18.03
C ILE A 17 -1.02 3.18 16.93
N TYR A 18 -0.53 2.78 15.76
CA TYR A 18 -1.36 2.56 14.57
C TYR A 18 -1.82 1.12 14.36
N PHE A 19 -1.19 0.16 15.03
CA PHE A 19 -1.60 -1.24 15.02
C PHE A 19 -1.88 -1.73 16.43
N PRO A 20 -3.13 -2.12 16.75
CA PRO A 20 -3.45 -2.66 18.07
C PRO A 20 -2.66 -3.95 18.29
N GLU A 21 -2.28 -4.22 19.54
CA GLU A 21 -1.48 -5.38 19.91
C GLU A 21 -2.18 -6.71 19.61
N TYR A 22 -3.49 -6.73 19.84
CA TYR A 22 -4.36 -7.86 19.60
C TYR A 22 -5.72 -7.37 19.13
N GLN A 23 -6.47 -8.28 18.54
CA GLN A 23 -7.89 -8.11 18.24
C GLN A 23 -8.66 -9.22 18.95
N ILE A 24 -9.84 -8.87 19.47
CA ILE A 24 -10.78 -9.87 20.01
C ILE A 24 -11.72 -10.24 18.87
N ILE A 25 -11.78 -11.53 18.55
CA ILE A 25 -12.70 -12.07 17.55
C ILE A 25 -13.71 -12.95 18.26
N GLU A 26 -14.99 -12.67 18.04
CA GLU A 26 -16.07 -13.52 18.51
C GLU A 26 -16.34 -14.62 17.48
N TYR A 27 -16.29 -15.88 17.92
CA TYR A 27 -16.63 -17.02 17.09
C TYR A 27 -17.37 -18.07 17.92
N LYS A 28 -18.58 -18.46 17.49
CA LYS A 28 -19.44 -19.42 18.19
C LYS A 28 -19.62 -19.07 19.68
N ASN A 29 -19.96 -17.81 19.97
CA ASN A 29 -20.15 -17.26 21.32
C ASN A 29 -18.93 -17.41 22.25
N LYS A 30 -17.73 -17.50 21.67
CA LYS A 30 -16.46 -17.48 22.41
C LYS A 30 -15.57 -16.36 21.89
N ASN A 31 -14.88 -15.71 22.80
CA ASN A 31 -13.91 -14.67 22.48
C ASN A 31 -12.53 -15.28 22.30
N PHE A 32 -11.90 -15.01 21.16
CA PHE A 32 -10.53 -15.38 20.84
C PHE A 32 -9.66 -14.12 20.75
N ILE A 33 -8.46 -14.19 21.33
CA ILE A 33 -7.46 -13.13 21.21
C ILE A 33 -6.52 -13.50 20.07
N ILE A 34 -6.45 -12.64 19.05
CA ILE A 34 -5.50 -12.80 17.95
C ILE A 34 -4.49 -11.68 18.01
N SER A 35 -3.20 -12.04 18.14
CA SER A 35 -2.10 -11.08 18.08
C SER A 35 -2.00 -10.43 16.71
N ASN A 36 -1.68 -9.14 16.67
CA ASN A 36 -1.41 -8.46 15.41
C ASN A 36 -0.03 -8.84 14.87
N LEU A 37 -0.02 -9.84 14.00
CA LEU A 37 1.19 -10.38 13.37
C LEU A 37 1.99 -9.31 12.62
N PHE A 38 1.33 -8.25 12.14
CA PHE A 38 1.98 -7.16 11.42
C PHE A 38 2.95 -6.37 12.30
N ARG A 39 2.55 -6.09 13.54
CA ARG A 39 3.42 -5.42 14.52
C ARG A 39 4.65 -6.25 14.85
N GLY A 40 4.50 -7.58 14.90
CA GLY A 40 5.61 -8.51 15.05
C GLY A 40 6.58 -8.44 13.86
N THR A 41 6.05 -8.46 12.63
CA THR A 41 6.91 -8.36 11.43
C THR A 41 7.65 -7.02 11.34
N ILE A 42 7.00 -5.91 11.72
CA ILE A 42 7.69 -4.61 11.82
C ILE A 42 8.86 -4.69 12.80
N ALA A 43 8.64 -5.26 14.00
CA ALA A 43 9.70 -5.42 15.00
C ALA A 43 10.87 -6.25 14.46
N ASP A 44 10.57 -7.40 13.84
CA ASP A 44 11.56 -8.29 13.26
C ASP A 44 12.39 -7.60 12.16
N ASN A 45 11.73 -6.83 11.29
CA ASN A 45 12.39 -6.06 10.26
C ASN A 45 13.35 -5.03 10.86
N LEU A 46 12.88 -4.26 11.83
CA LEU A 46 13.68 -3.19 12.47
C LEU A 46 14.89 -3.75 13.22
N VAL A 47 14.75 -4.86 13.95
CA VAL A 47 15.86 -5.52 14.66
C VAL A 47 16.92 -6.03 13.68
N LYS A 48 16.51 -6.45 12.48
CA LYS A 48 17.41 -6.89 11.41
C LYS A 48 18.03 -5.72 10.62
N GLY A 49 17.70 -4.48 10.96
CA GLY A 49 18.17 -3.29 10.25
C GLY A 49 17.46 -3.03 8.92
N PHE A 50 16.32 -3.68 8.68
CA PHE A 50 15.48 -3.43 7.51
C PHE A 50 14.46 -2.31 7.77
N THR A 51 13.91 -1.75 6.69
CA THR A 51 12.77 -0.84 6.78
C THR A 51 11.56 -1.58 7.35
N TRP A 52 10.67 -0.88 8.06
CA TRP A 52 9.48 -1.51 8.68
C TRP A 52 8.59 -2.23 7.66
N TRP A 53 8.66 -1.81 6.41
CA TRP A 53 7.90 -2.33 5.28
C TRP A 53 8.67 -3.33 4.39
N ALA A 54 9.90 -3.70 4.74
CA ALA A 54 10.66 -4.68 3.98
C ALA A 54 9.96 -6.05 3.96
N ASN A 55 10.12 -6.78 2.85
CA ASN A 55 9.62 -8.15 2.66
C ASN A 55 8.11 -8.28 2.83
N LEU A 56 7.39 -7.17 2.78
CA LEU A 56 5.95 -7.11 2.93
C LEU A 56 5.24 -8.08 1.97
N TYR A 57 5.76 -8.25 0.75
CA TYR A 57 5.21 -9.18 -0.22
C TYR A 57 5.04 -10.60 0.36
N THR A 58 5.93 -11.07 1.24
CA THR A 58 5.84 -12.40 1.87
C THR A 58 4.64 -12.51 2.80
N ILE A 59 4.32 -11.43 3.50
CA ILE A 59 3.13 -11.33 4.36
C ILE A 59 1.87 -11.32 3.49
N PHE A 60 1.91 -10.57 2.38
CA PHE A 60 0.79 -10.43 1.45
C PHE A 60 0.45 -11.70 0.67
N GLN A 61 1.36 -12.66 0.54
CA GLN A 61 1.04 -13.97 -0.05
C GLN A 61 -0.03 -14.73 0.76
N ASN A 62 -0.14 -14.45 2.06
CA ASN A 62 -1.18 -15.00 2.89
C ASN A 62 -2.39 -14.06 2.93
N LYS A 63 -3.40 -14.35 2.10
CA LYS A 63 -4.65 -13.55 2.01
C LYS A 63 -5.34 -13.33 3.36
N SER A 64 -5.21 -14.26 4.31
CA SER A 64 -5.80 -14.11 5.64
C SER A 64 -5.10 -13.03 6.46
N LEU A 65 -3.77 -12.86 6.28
CA LEU A 65 -2.97 -11.84 6.94
C LEU A 65 -3.23 -10.43 6.41
N PHE A 66 -3.61 -10.30 5.13
CA PHE A 66 -3.93 -9.02 4.52
C PHE A 66 -5.02 -8.26 5.26
N LYS A 67 -6.06 -8.97 5.74
CA LYS A 67 -7.19 -8.37 6.46
C LYS A 67 -6.77 -7.71 7.78
N PHE A 68 -5.64 -8.14 8.36
CA PHE A 68 -5.13 -7.62 9.62
C PHE A 68 -4.23 -6.39 9.47
N ILE A 69 -3.77 -6.11 8.24
CA ILE A 69 -3.16 -4.82 7.93
C ILE A 69 -4.32 -3.83 7.79
N THR A 70 -4.62 -3.12 8.86
CA THR A 70 -5.65 -2.08 8.82
C THR A 70 -5.21 -1.01 7.82
N ASN A 71 -6.06 -0.70 6.84
CA ASN A 71 -5.76 0.30 5.81
C ASN A 71 -5.31 1.63 6.42
N ASP A 72 -6.00 2.07 7.49
CA ASP A 72 -5.67 3.29 8.22
C ASP A 72 -4.33 3.21 8.95
N GLY A 73 -3.96 2.04 9.47
CA GLY A 73 -2.70 1.87 10.19
C GLY A 73 -1.51 1.99 9.25
N ALA A 74 -1.56 1.30 8.11
CA ALA A 74 -0.53 1.39 7.07
C ALA A 74 -0.45 2.80 6.48
N TYR A 75 -1.59 3.45 6.21
CA TYR A 75 -1.62 4.83 5.75
C TYR A 75 -0.98 5.80 6.76
N LYS A 76 -1.36 5.72 8.04
CA LYS A 76 -0.78 6.56 9.11
C LYS A 76 0.71 6.29 9.29
N MET A 77 1.15 5.04 9.17
CA MET A 77 2.58 4.72 9.15
C MET A 77 3.29 5.45 8.02
N ILE A 78 2.78 5.42 6.78
CA ILE A 78 3.41 6.10 5.64
C ILE A 78 3.51 7.61 5.85
N GLN A 79 2.47 8.23 6.39
CA GLN A 79 2.44 9.68 6.62
C GLN A 79 3.41 10.12 7.71
N ASN A 80 3.55 9.33 8.78
CA ASN A 80 4.29 9.72 9.99
C ASN A 80 5.66 9.06 10.13
N SER A 81 6.01 8.08 9.29
CA SER A 81 7.34 7.48 9.28
C SER A 81 8.37 8.39 8.63
N GLU A 82 9.60 8.28 9.10
CA GLU A 82 10.76 8.81 8.39
C GLU A 82 11.08 7.94 7.18
N TRP A 83 11.33 8.58 6.04
CA TRP A 83 11.68 7.94 4.78
C TRP A 83 13.12 8.28 4.44
N ASN A 84 13.93 7.26 4.15
CA ASN A 84 15.34 7.45 3.79
C ASN A 84 15.51 8.15 2.43
N LEU A 85 14.53 7.98 1.53
CA LEU A 85 14.53 8.53 0.19
C LEU A 85 13.14 9.09 -0.13
N GLU A 86 13.04 10.38 -0.46
CA GLU A 86 11.76 11.03 -0.82
C GLU A 86 11.12 10.37 -2.05
N SER A 87 11.93 9.84 -2.98
CA SER A 87 11.45 9.09 -4.14
C SER A 87 10.58 7.89 -3.77
N GLN A 88 10.82 7.24 -2.62
CA GLN A 88 9.99 6.13 -2.14
C GLN A 88 8.58 6.62 -1.75
N LYS A 89 8.50 7.79 -1.10
CA LYS A 89 7.23 8.41 -0.73
C LYS A 89 6.48 8.90 -1.95
N LEU A 90 7.17 9.53 -2.91
CA LEU A 90 6.60 9.93 -4.19
C LEU A 90 6.08 8.72 -4.99
N PHE A 91 6.80 7.60 -4.96
CA PHE A 91 6.38 6.37 -5.63
C PHE A 91 5.07 5.83 -5.06
N ILE A 92 4.94 5.78 -3.73
CA ILE A 92 3.68 5.39 -3.08
C ILE A 92 2.53 6.31 -3.49
N LYS A 93 2.76 7.63 -3.49
CA LYS A 93 1.74 8.60 -3.90
C LYS A 93 1.34 8.42 -5.38
N ALA A 94 2.30 8.15 -6.27
CA ALA A 94 2.01 7.84 -7.67
C ALA A 94 1.16 6.57 -7.81
N CYS A 95 1.44 5.54 -7.00
CA CYS A 95 0.58 4.35 -6.92
C CYS A 95 -0.81 4.67 -6.38
N HIS A 96 -0.95 5.51 -5.35
CA HIS A 96 -2.26 5.95 -4.85
C HIS A 96 -3.06 6.72 -5.90
N GLU A 97 -2.42 7.63 -6.65
CA GLU A 97 -3.06 8.32 -7.77
C GLU A 97 -3.53 7.33 -8.85
N ALA A 98 -2.71 6.33 -9.18
CA ALA A 98 -3.06 5.28 -10.12
C ALA A 98 -4.28 4.47 -9.65
N LEU A 99 -4.30 4.05 -8.38
CA LEU A 99 -5.44 3.34 -7.77
C LEU A 99 -6.70 4.20 -7.81
N LYS A 100 -6.61 5.48 -7.45
CA LYS A 100 -7.75 6.42 -7.51
C LYS A 100 -8.37 6.46 -8.90
N LYS A 101 -7.54 6.60 -9.95
CA LYS A 101 -8.03 6.63 -11.34
C LYS A 101 -8.58 5.28 -11.80
N ILE A 102 -7.94 4.16 -11.45
CA ILE A 102 -8.43 2.82 -11.79
C ILE A 102 -9.78 2.56 -11.14
N TYR A 103 -9.93 2.88 -9.85
CA TYR A 103 -11.19 2.69 -9.14
C TYR A 103 -12.28 3.61 -9.67
N ALA A 104 -11.98 4.88 -9.95
CA ALA A 104 -12.94 5.80 -10.58
C ALA A 104 -13.47 5.25 -11.91
N LYS A 105 -12.61 4.63 -12.74
CA LYS A 105 -13.03 3.95 -13.98
C LYS A 105 -13.91 2.73 -13.72
N ILE A 106 -13.70 2.00 -12.63
CA ILE A 106 -14.55 0.85 -12.24
C ILE A 106 -15.92 1.37 -11.79
N TYR A 107 -15.95 2.37 -10.90
CA TYR A 107 -17.20 2.99 -10.45
C TYR A 107 -17.99 3.59 -11.61
N GLY A 108 -17.35 4.34 -12.51
CA GLY A 108 -18.01 4.95 -13.67
C GLY A 108 -18.56 3.96 -14.70
N ARG A 109 -18.17 2.68 -14.64
CA ARG A 109 -18.72 1.58 -15.47
C ARG A 109 -19.72 0.71 -14.72
N THR A 110 -19.87 0.93 -13.41
CA THR A 110 -20.77 0.15 -12.55
C THR A 110 -22.10 0.87 -12.52
N ASN A 111 -23.19 0.19 -12.91
CA ASN A 111 -24.52 0.78 -12.86
C ASN A 111 -24.96 1.04 -11.42
N GLU A 112 -25.85 2.00 -11.22
CA GLU A 112 -26.46 2.25 -9.91
C GLU A 112 -27.07 0.97 -9.32
N GLY A 113 -26.80 0.71 -8.05
CA GLY A 113 -27.24 -0.49 -7.35
C GLY A 113 -26.40 -1.75 -7.61
N GLN A 114 -25.37 -1.69 -8.47
CA GLN A 114 -24.45 -2.82 -8.68
C GLN A 114 -23.19 -2.71 -7.82
N TYR A 115 -22.68 -3.88 -7.42
CA TYR A 115 -21.44 -3.97 -6.64
C TYR A 115 -20.22 -3.66 -7.53
N ALA A 116 -19.51 -2.58 -7.21
CA ALA A 116 -18.27 -2.22 -7.88
C ALA A 116 -17.18 -3.25 -7.56
N GLN A 117 -16.56 -3.83 -8.60
CA GLN A 117 -15.61 -4.94 -8.46
C GLN A 117 -14.20 -4.51 -8.01
N ILE A 118 -14.09 -3.60 -7.04
CA ILE A 118 -12.81 -3.08 -6.52
C ILE A 118 -11.97 -4.19 -5.90
N GLU A 119 -12.58 -5.08 -5.11
CA GLU A 119 -11.88 -6.21 -4.51
C GLU A 119 -11.26 -7.14 -5.56
N ARG A 120 -11.98 -7.34 -6.67
CA ARG A 120 -11.49 -8.15 -7.80
C ARG A 120 -10.27 -7.53 -8.45
N GLU A 121 -10.27 -6.21 -8.66
CA GLU A 121 -9.11 -5.50 -9.21
C GLU A 121 -7.92 -5.54 -8.23
N ASN A 122 -8.16 -5.42 -6.93
CA ASN A 122 -7.10 -5.56 -5.92
C ASN A 122 -6.47 -6.96 -5.94
N ILE A 123 -7.28 -8.01 -6.03
CA ILE A 123 -6.80 -9.39 -6.16
C ILE A 123 -5.99 -9.54 -7.46
N ARG A 124 -6.43 -8.93 -8.57
CA ARG A 124 -5.69 -8.95 -9.83
C ARG A 124 -4.33 -8.26 -9.69
N ILE A 125 -4.28 -7.05 -9.14
CA ILE A 125 -3.04 -6.28 -8.93
C ILE A 125 -2.08 -7.09 -8.05
N LEU A 126 -2.56 -7.59 -6.90
CA LEU A 126 -1.77 -8.44 -5.98
C LEU A 126 -1.23 -9.69 -6.69
N SER A 127 -2.06 -10.34 -7.51
CA SER A 127 -1.65 -11.54 -8.24
C SER A 127 -0.57 -11.25 -9.29
N GLN A 128 -0.70 -10.15 -10.03
CA GLN A 128 0.32 -9.74 -11.00
C GLN A 128 1.63 -9.34 -10.30
N LEU A 129 1.53 -8.58 -9.21
CA LEU A 129 2.68 -8.16 -8.41
C LEU A 129 3.39 -9.37 -7.76
N GLY A 130 2.65 -10.37 -7.30
CA GLY A 130 3.19 -11.62 -6.76
C GLY A 130 3.93 -12.47 -7.78
N ARG A 131 3.66 -12.30 -9.09
CA ARG A 131 4.39 -12.96 -10.20
C ARG A 131 5.66 -12.21 -10.60
N CYS A 132 5.91 -11.03 -10.05
CA CYS A 132 7.13 -10.27 -10.30
C CYS A 132 8.30 -10.90 -9.53
N THR A 133 9.04 -11.79 -10.21
CA THR A 133 10.20 -12.51 -9.68
C THR A 133 11.55 -11.90 -10.11
N ASN A 134 11.54 -10.97 -11.06
CA ASN A 134 12.73 -10.26 -11.55
C ASN A 134 12.36 -8.82 -11.97
N ALA A 135 13.38 -8.02 -12.28
CA ALA A 135 13.22 -6.61 -12.65
C ALA A 135 12.41 -6.40 -13.94
N GLU A 136 12.53 -7.32 -14.91
CA GLU A 136 11.80 -7.24 -16.18
C GLU A 136 10.29 -7.42 -15.99
N ASN A 137 9.89 -8.45 -15.25
CA ASN A 137 8.50 -8.72 -14.90
C ASN A 137 7.89 -7.56 -14.10
N PHE A 138 8.67 -6.98 -13.16
CA PHE A 138 8.23 -5.81 -12.42
C PHE A 138 8.06 -4.57 -13.30
N ARG A 139 9.00 -4.31 -14.20
CA ARG A 139 8.92 -3.19 -15.15
C ARG A 139 7.70 -3.30 -16.05
N LYS A 140 7.42 -4.51 -16.56
CA LYS A 140 6.21 -4.79 -17.34
C LYS A 140 4.96 -4.51 -16.52
N PHE A 141 4.91 -5.03 -15.29
CA PHE A 141 3.80 -4.80 -14.38
C PHE A 141 3.55 -3.32 -14.13
N ILE A 142 4.58 -2.54 -13.76
CA ILE A 142 4.39 -1.14 -13.37
C ILE A 142 3.98 -0.28 -14.58
N ALA A 143 4.51 -0.58 -15.76
CA ALA A 143 4.09 0.06 -17.01
C ALA A 143 2.61 -0.24 -17.34
N GLU A 144 2.17 -1.49 -17.22
CA GLU A 144 0.75 -1.86 -17.41
C GLU A 144 -0.16 -1.26 -16.32
N PHE A 145 0.33 -1.16 -15.09
CA PHE A 145 -0.41 -0.61 -13.95
C PHE A 145 -0.64 0.89 -14.13
N TRP A 146 0.40 1.67 -14.39
CA TRP A 146 0.29 3.11 -14.65
C TRP A 146 -0.40 3.40 -15.98
N GLY A 147 -0.15 2.62 -17.03
CA GLY A 147 -0.83 2.75 -18.32
C GLY A 147 -2.34 2.58 -18.22
N ARG A 148 -2.82 1.67 -17.35
CA ARG A 148 -4.27 1.52 -17.06
C ARG A 148 -4.86 2.74 -16.35
N ALA A 149 -4.10 3.42 -15.49
CA ALA A 149 -4.56 4.63 -14.83
C ALA A 149 -4.64 5.82 -15.82
N GLY A 150 -3.73 5.89 -16.79
CA GLY A 150 -3.62 6.98 -17.76
C GLY A 150 -2.57 8.00 -17.32
N GLN A 151 -2.78 9.28 -17.63
CA GLN A 151 -1.89 10.36 -17.18
C GLN A 151 -1.88 10.43 -15.64
N LEU A 152 -0.72 10.56 -15.03
CA LEU A 152 -0.54 10.69 -13.58
C LEU A 152 0.28 11.94 -13.30
N SER A 153 -0.30 12.89 -12.57
CA SER A 153 0.30 14.19 -12.27
C SER A 153 1.60 14.06 -11.47
N ILE A 154 1.67 13.07 -10.57
CA ILE A 154 2.89 12.81 -9.80
C ILE A 154 3.99 12.27 -10.71
N LEU A 155 3.67 11.37 -11.65
CA LEU A 155 4.66 10.89 -12.62
C LEU A 155 5.12 12.03 -13.52
N GLU A 156 4.21 12.87 -14.01
CA GLU A 156 4.56 14.01 -14.86
C GLU A 156 5.53 14.98 -14.18
N LYS A 157 5.29 15.27 -12.89
CA LYS A 157 6.12 16.22 -12.12
C LYS A 157 7.42 15.63 -11.59
N HIS A 158 7.45 14.32 -11.31
CA HIS A 158 8.54 13.66 -10.57
C HIS A 158 9.11 12.44 -11.29
N TRP A 159 9.04 12.40 -12.63
CA TRP A 159 9.49 11.21 -13.38
C TRP A 159 10.98 10.95 -13.18
N GLU A 160 11.81 11.99 -13.01
CA GLU A 160 13.27 11.85 -12.82
C GLU A 160 13.60 11.14 -11.50
N GLU A 161 12.92 11.49 -10.41
CA GLU A 161 13.11 10.86 -9.10
C GLU A 161 12.55 9.44 -9.06
N LEU A 162 11.52 9.15 -9.87
CA LEU A 162 10.83 7.86 -9.89
C LEU A 162 11.41 6.87 -10.90
N LEU A 163 12.09 7.34 -11.94
CA LEU A 163 12.66 6.49 -13.00
C LEU A 163 13.66 5.45 -12.44
N PRO A 164 14.55 5.76 -11.48
CA PRO A 164 15.46 4.76 -10.92
C PRO A 164 14.74 3.57 -10.26
N LEU A 165 13.57 3.80 -9.66
CA LEU A 165 12.76 2.76 -8.99
C LEU A 165 12.09 1.79 -9.99
N THR A 166 11.87 2.22 -11.23
CA THR A 166 11.15 1.42 -12.25
C THR A 166 12.03 0.91 -13.38
N SER A 167 13.14 1.57 -13.65
CA SER A 167 14.10 1.24 -14.72
C SER A 167 15.08 0.11 -14.36
N GLY A 168 15.01 -0.41 -13.13
CA GLY A 168 15.93 -1.45 -12.64
C GLY A 168 17.31 -0.96 -12.24
N ILE A 169 17.54 0.36 -12.24
CA ILE A 169 18.74 0.99 -11.68
C ILE A 169 18.76 0.82 -10.16
N MET A 170 17.59 0.97 -9.51
CA MET A 170 17.39 0.66 -8.10
C MET A 170 16.85 -0.77 -7.93
N ASP A 171 16.92 -1.30 -6.70
CA ASP A 171 16.38 -2.62 -6.35
C ASP A 171 14.87 -2.68 -6.64
N TRP A 172 14.50 -3.43 -7.67
CA TRP A 172 13.12 -3.66 -8.07
C TRP A 172 12.27 -4.29 -6.95
N LYS A 173 12.89 -5.01 -6.00
CA LYS A 173 12.18 -5.58 -4.85
C LYS A 173 11.68 -4.47 -3.93
N VAL A 174 12.42 -3.36 -3.79
CA VAL A 174 11.98 -2.19 -3.05
C VAL A 174 10.74 -1.61 -3.71
N ALA A 175 10.78 -1.33 -5.02
CA ALA A 175 9.63 -0.79 -5.74
C ALA A 175 8.41 -1.73 -5.72
N ARG A 176 8.63 -3.05 -5.73
CA ARG A 176 7.58 -4.05 -5.54
C ARG A 176 6.94 -3.94 -4.15
N ASP A 177 7.75 -3.91 -3.09
CA ASP A 177 7.27 -3.80 -1.72
C ASP A 177 6.55 -2.45 -1.49
N LEU A 178 7.04 -1.35 -2.06
CA LEU A 178 6.36 -0.04 -2.06
C LEU A 178 5.00 -0.10 -2.76
N THR A 179 4.88 -0.85 -3.87
CA THR A 179 3.59 -1.05 -4.54
C THR A 179 2.60 -1.81 -3.65
N PHE A 180 3.07 -2.83 -2.93
CA PHE A 180 2.25 -3.56 -1.96
C PHE A 180 1.76 -2.64 -0.83
N ILE A 181 2.66 -1.84 -0.26
CA ILE A 181 2.31 -0.83 0.76
C ILE A 181 1.26 0.13 0.22
N ALA A 182 1.45 0.64 -1.00
CA ALA A 182 0.52 1.59 -1.60
C ALA A 182 -0.89 0.99 -1.70
N LEU A 183 -1.01 -0.28 -2.10
CA LEU A 183 -2.29 -0.96 -2.16
C LEU A 183 -2.92 -1.17 -0.76
N ALA A 184 -2.11 -1.57 0.22
CA ALA A 184 -2.58 -1.81 1.59
C ALA A 184 -2.99 -0.52 2.31
N SER A 185 -2.33 0.58 2.00
CA SER A 185 -2.54 1.90 2.62
C SER A 185 -3.48 2.81 1.84
N TYR A 186 -4.02 2.35 0.70
CA TYR A 186 -4.96 3.16 -0.04
C TYR A 186 -6.24 3.39 0.82
N PRO A 187 -6.68 4.65 1.00
CA PRO A 187 -7.84 4.97 1.81
C PRO A 187 -9.11 4.27 1.29
N LYS A 188 -9.89 3.62 2.15
CA LYS A 188 -11.15 2.96 1.74
C LYS A 188 -12.35 3.89 1.95
N SER A 189 -13.15 4.02 0.89
CA SER A 189 -14.55 4.49 0.74
C SER A 189 -14.98 5.77 1.49
N ASN A 190 -14.84 5.94 2.81
CA ASN A 190 -15.38 7.16 3.46
C ASN A 190 -14.68 8.46 3.03
N MET A 191 -13.40 8.39 2.62
CA MET A 191 -12.67 9.53 2.04
C MET A 191 -12.75 9.57 0.51
N VAL A 192 -12.79 8.39 -0.13
CA VAL A 192 -12.75 8.27 -1.59
C VAL A 192 -14.11 8.55 -2.22
N GLU A 193 -15.22 8.15 -1.60
CA GLU A 193 -16.58 8.53 -2.06
C GLU A 193 -16.79 10.04 -1.95
N LYS A 194 -16.36 10.66 -0.85
CA LYS A 194 -16.42 12.13 -0.67
C LYS A 194 -15.60 12.88 -1.72
N GLU A 195 -14.33 12.50 -1.91
CA GLU A 195 -13.47 13.15 -2.91
C GLU A 195 -13.90 12.88 -4.36
N ILE A 196 -14.49 11.71 -4.65
CA ILE A 196 -15.00 11.40 -5.99
C ILE A 196 -16.27 12.22 -6.29
N LEU A 197 -17.17 12.37 -5.32
CA LEU A 197 -18.36 13.21 -5.43
C LEU A 197 -17.99 14.69 -5.64
N GLU A 198 -16.94 15.16 -4.96
CA GLU A 198 -16.43 16.54 -5.13
C GLU A 198 -15.84 16.77 -6.53
N ILE A 199 -15.08 15.80 -7.08
CA ILE A 199 -14.50 15.90 -8.43
C ILE A 199 -15.56 15.78 -9.54
N SER A 200 -16.64 15.01 -9.33
CA SER A 200 -17.75 14.96 -10.29
C SER A 200 -18.52 16.28 -10.34
N ASN A 201 -18.67 16.96 -9.20
CA ASN A 201 -19.41 18.23 -9.12
C ASN A 201 -18.61 19.42 -9.67
N SER A 202 -17.27 19.39 -9.58
CA SER A 202 -16.41 20.45 -10.12
C SER A 202 -16.23 20.42 -11.64
N ASN A 203 -16.63 19.34 -12.31
CA ASN A 203 -16.57 19.22 -13.78
C ASN A 203 -17.93 19.49 -14.45
N SER A 204 -18.93 19.89 -13.67
CA SER A 204 -20.29 20.24 -14.10
C SER A 204 -20.66 21.71 -13.90
N GLU A 205 -19.69 22.54 -13.49
CA GLU A 205 -19.73 24.00 -13.52
C GLU A 205 -18.84 24.53 -14.66
#